data_AF-A0A7K0QL58-F1
#
_entry.id   AF-A0A7K0QL58-F1
#
_cell.length_a   1.000
_cell.length_b   1.000
_cell.length_c   1.000
_cell.angle_alpha   90.00
_cell.angle_beta   90.00
_cell.angle_gamma   90.00
#
_symmetry.space_group_name_H-M   'P 1'
#
loop_
_entity.id
_entity.type
_entity.pdbx_description
1 polymer ?
#
loop_
_entity_poly.entity_id
_entity_poly.type
_entity_poly.pdbx_seq_one_letter_code
_entity_poly.pdbx_strand_id
1 'polypeptide(L)'
;MALALAAGPPSISITATPTVTTVGGVNYSNSSSASFSYAGSGGSGVYSSYSCTLDGGTAAACGSGASGTRSYTGLTNGSHTFSVTVTDNSAKTSTAATYTWTVDTVAPNTTISTAFTNDVTNTATPSIAFASSERPTPRATPTRRPPPSPSPST
;
A
#
# COMPACT_ATOMS: atom_id res chain seq x y z
N MET A 1 24.48 -45.53 0.04
CA MET A 1 24.78 -44.08 0.03
C MET A 1 23.52 -43.39 -0.46
N ALA A 2 22.66 -42.92 0.46
CA ALA A 2 21.42 -42.25 0.09
C ALA A 2 21.76 -40.83 -0.39
N LEU A 3 21.35 -40.46 -1.60
CA LEU A 3 21.33 -39.06 -2.01
C LEU A 3 20.37 -38.34 -1.07
N ALA A 4 20.89 -37.54 -0.14
CA ALA A 4 20.07 -36.54 0.53
C ALA A 4 19.58 -35.58 -0.56
N LEU A 5 18.26 -35.53 -0.78
CA LEU A 5 17.66 -34.45 -1.55
C LEU A 5 18.07 -33.14 -0.88
N ALA A 6 19.03 -32.43 -1.47
CA ALA A 6 19.40 -31.12 -0.97
C ALA A 6 18.13 -30.27 -1.02
N ALA A 7 17.65 -29.83 0.15
CA ALA A 7 16.47 -29.00 0.22
C ALA A 7 16.65 -27.76 -0.68
N GLY A 8 15.59 -27.33 -1.36
CA GLY A 8 15.63 -26.14 -2.22
C GLY A 8 15.97 -24.86 -1.45
N PRO A 9 16.05 -23.69 -2.10
CA PRO A 9 16.10 -22.42 -1.37
C PRO A 9 14.79 -22.23 -0.56
N PRO A 10 14.84 -21.50 0.56
CA PRO A 10 13.63 -21.15 1.30
C PRO A 10 12.80 -20.10 0.52
N SER A 11 11.52 -19.99 0.87
CA SER A 11 10.60 -18.95 0.42
C SER A 11 10.12 -18.10 1.61
N ILE A 12 9.79 -16.84 1.36
CA ILE A 12 9.30 -15.89 2.36
C ILE A 12 8.02 -15.24 1.85
N SER A 13 7.03 -15.10 2.72
CA SER A 13 5.76 -14.45 2.41
C SER A 13 5.39 -13.47 3.52
N ILE A 14 4.90 -12.28 3.13
CA ILE A 14 4.29 -11.32 4.06
C ILE A 14 2.85 -11.77 4.31
N THR A 15 2.52 -12.04 5.57
CA THR A 15 1.23 -12.59 6.00
C THR A 15 0.32 -11.55 6.64
N ALA A 16 0.88 -10.46 7.16
CA ALA A 16 0.12 -9.29 7.61
C ALA A 16 0.81 -8.00 7.15
N THR A 17 0.01 -7.03 6.76
CA THR A 17 0.41 -5.72 6.23
C THR A 17 -0.26 -4.62 7.06
N PRO A 18 0.24 -3.37 7.01
CA PRO A 18 -0.44 -2.25 7.65
C PRO A 18 -1.84 -2.06 7.06
N THR A 19 -2.74 -1.49 7.86
CA THR A 19 -4.06 -1.08 7.38
C THR A 19 -3.91 0.03 6.35
N VAL A 20 -4.44 -0.23 5.15
CA VAL A 20 -4.38 0.67 4.01
C VAL A 20 -5.74 0.79 3.31
N THR A 21 -5.94 1.94 2.68
CA THR A 21 -7.02 2.19 1.72
C THR A 21 -6.43 2.16 0.32
N THR A 22 -6.92 1.26 -0.54
CA THR A 22 -6.44 1.17 -1.92
C THR A 22 -7.22 2.12 -2.83
N VAL A 23 -6.53 3.08 -3.45
CA VAL A 23 -7.10 4.04 -4.41
C VAL A 23 -6.29 4.00 -5.70
N GLY A 24 -6.95 3.70 -6.82
CA GLY A 24 -6.29 3.65 -8.14
C GLY A 24 -5.14 2.63 -8.23
N GLY A 25 -5.16 1.57 -7.41
CA GLY A 25 -4.09 0.56 -7.35
C GLY A 25 -2.92 0.91 -6.42
N VAL A 26 -2.97 2.05 -5.73
CA VAL A 26 -1.98 2.46 -4.72
C VAL A 26 -2.57 2.28 -3.33
N ASN A 27 -1.77 1.75 -2.40
CA ASN A 27 -2.16 1.56 -1.01
C ASN A 27 -1.77 2.79 -0.17
N TYR A 28 -2.74 3.43 0.48
CA TYR A 28 -2.51 4.59 1.34
C TYR A 28 -2.78 4.26 2.81
N SER A 29 -1.99 4.79 3.73
CA SER A 29 -2.23 4.67 5.18
C SER A 29 -2.22 6.06 5.82
N ASN A 30 -3.21 6.32 6.69
CA ASN A 30 -3.28 7.55 7.49
C ASN A 30 -2.51 7.46 8.82
N SER A 31 -1.61 6.47 8.93
CA SER A 31 -0.81 6.20 10.12
C SER A 31 0.67 6.34 9.78
N SER A 32 1.42 7.06 10.62
CA SER A 32 2.90 7.12 10.59
C SER A 32 3.57 5.87 11.19
N SER A 33 2.78 4.83 11.43
CA SER A 33 3.21 3.54 11.96
C SER A 33 2.80 2.42 11.00
N ALA A 34 3.70 1.45 10.78
CA ALA A 34 3.41 0.27 9.97
C ALA A 34 3.92 -0.99 10.66
N SER A 35 3.12 -2.07 10.62
CA SER A 35 3.48 -3.36 11.20
C SER A 35 3.32 -4.46 10.15
N PHE A 36 4.27 -5.38 10.15
CA PHE A 36 4.37 -6.49 9.22
C PHE A 36 4.53 -7.80 9.97
N SER A 37 3.87 -8.84 9.45
CA SER A 37 4.14 -10.23 9.83
C SER A 37 4.56 -10.99 8.58
N TYR A 38 5.49 -11.92 8.74
CA TYR A 38 6.00 -12.74 7.65
C TYR A 38 6.33 -14.15 8.12
N ALA A 39 6.31 -15.09 7.19
CA ALA A 39 6.58 -16.50 7.46
C ALA A 39 7.50 -17.10 6.40
N GLY A 40 8.55 -17.79 6.86
CA GLY A 40 9.43 -18.60 6.05
C GLY A 40 8.83 -19.98 5.79
N SER A 41 9.00 -20.49 4.58
CA SER A 41 8.57 -21.83 4.16
C SER A 41 9.62 -22.50 3.28
N GLY A 42 9.58 -23.83 3.16
CA GLY A 42 10.52 -24.58 2.31
C GLY A 42 11.95 -24.61 2.85
N GLY A 43 12.90 -24.90 1.96
CA GLY A 43 14.31 -25.12 2.31
C GLY A 43 14.51 -26.19 3.38
N SER A 44 15.52 -26.01 4.24
CA SER A 44 15.77 -26.96 5.35
C SER A 44 14.65 -26.99 6.41
N GLY A 45 13.66 -26.08 6.35
CA GLY A 45 12.64 -25.90 7.38
C GLY A 45 13.15 -25.24 8.67
N VAL A 46 14.45 -24.96 8.76
CA VAL A 46 15.11 -24.28 9.89
C VAL A 46 15.72 -22.99 9.38
N TYR A 47 15.20 -21.86 9.86
CA TYR A 47 15.59 -20.52 9.40
C TYR A 47 16.46 -19.82 10.44
N SER A 48 17.67 -19.45 10.04
CA SER A 48 18.70 -18.90 10.92
C SER A 48 18.59 -17.39 11.08
N SER A 49 18.18 -16.66 10.04
CA SER A 49 18.06 -15.19 10.11
C SER A 49 17.07 -14.61 9.11
N TYR A 50 16.43 -13.52 9.51
CA TYR A 50 15.64 -12.66 8.64
C TYR A 50 16.33 -11.31 8.51
N SER A 51 16.36 -10.79 7.29
CA SER A 51 16.87 -9.46 6.98
C SER A 51 15.72 -8.61 6.47
N CYS A 52 15.47 -7.49 7.15
CA CYS A 52 14.44 -6.52 6.80
C CYS A 52 15.07 -5.20 6.41
N THR A 53 14.54 -4.59 5.36
CA THR A 53 14.91 -3.27 4.87
C THR A 53 13.65 -2.43 4.71
N LEU A 54 13.79 -1.12 4.94
CA LEU A 54 12.77 -0.12 4.64
C LEU A 54 13.38 0.89 3.67
N ASP A 55 12.70 1.15 2.57
CA ASP A 55 13.05 2.17 1.56
C ASP A 55 14.44 1.98 0.94
N GLY A 56 14.90 0.73 0.85
CA GLY A 56 16.26 0.41 0.38
C GLY A 56 17.38 0.83 1.34
N GLY A 57 17.04 1.20 2.58
CA GLY A 57 18.00 1.50 3.64
C GLY A 57 18.75 0.27 4.16
N THR A 58 19.47 0.46 5.26
CA THR A 58 20.32 -0.59 5.84
C THR A 58 19.51 -1.81 6.27
N ALA A 59 19.94 -2.98 5.80
CA ALA A 59 19.41 -4.27 6.22
C ALA A 59 19.63 -4.49 7.72
N ALA A 60 18.54 -4.72 8.45
CA ALA A 60 18.57 -5.02 9.86
C ALA A 60 18.03 -6.43 10.12
N ALA A 61 18.67 -7.16 11.03
CA ALA A 61 18.14 -8.41 11.52
C ALA A 61 16.76 -8.16 12.15
N CYS A 62 15.76 -8.96 11.76
CA CYS A 62 14.37 -8.75 12.17
C CYS A 62 13.65 -10.02 12.62
N GLY A 63 14.38 -11.10 12.90
CA GLY A 63 13.81 -12.33 13.44
C GLY A 63 14.63 -13.57 13.12
N SER A 64 14.12 -14.70 13.58
CA SER A 64 14.66 -16.05 13.38
C SER A 64 13.53 -17.07 13.58
N GLY A 65 13.67 -18.29 13.07
CA GLY A 65 12.62 -19.32 13.17
C GLY A 65 11.59 -19.25 12.04
N ALA A 66 10.42 -19.88 12.19
CA ALA A 66 9.47 -20.04 11.06
C ALA A 66 8.71 -18.76 10.69
N SER A 67 8.66 -17.77 11.57
CA SER A 67 7.92 -16.52 11.36
C SER A 67 8.54 -15.38 12.16
N GLY A 68 8.19 -14.15 11.77
CA GLY A 68 8.64 -12.94 12.46
C GLY A 68 7.67 -11.77 12.27
N THR A 69 7.87 -10.75 13.08
CA THR A 69 7.12 -9.50 13.01
C THR A 69 8.07 -8.31 13.05
N ARG A 70 7.71 -7.24 12.35
CA ARG A 70 8.47 -5.99 12.35
C ARG A 70 7.53 -4.80 12.34
N SER A 71 7.81 -3.83 13.21
CA SER A 71 7.08 -2.56 13.26
C SER A 71 8.02 -1.39 13.04
N TYR A 72 7.49 -0.35 12.40
CA TYR A 72 8.13 0.93 12.15
C TYR A 72 7.22 2.04 12.69
N THR A 73 7.83 3.08 13.25
CA THR A 73 7.14 4.27 13.78
C THR A 73 7.87 5.52 13.27
N GLY A 74 7.17 6.65 13.26
CA GLY A 74 7.76 7.92 12.81
C GLY A 74 8.01 7.97 11.30
N LEU A 75 7.24 7.22 10.51
CA LEU A 75 7.28 7.29 9.05
C LEU A 75 6.76 8.65 8.59
N THR A 76 7.48 9.27 7.66
CA THR A 76 7.10 10.54 7.05
C THR A 76 6.01 10.33 6.01
N ASN A 77 5.29 11.39 5.63
CA ASN A 77 4.40 11.29 4.47
C ASN A 77 5.21 10.98 3.19
N GLY A 78 4.69 10.10 2.35
CA GLY A 78 5.38 9.64 1.14
C GLY A 78 5.28 8.13 0.92
N SER A 79 5.87 7.67 -0.19
CA SER A 79 5.90 6.25 -0.52
C SER A 79 6.99 5.53 0.27
N HIS A 80 6.63 4.38 0.83
CA HIS A 80 7.50 3.48 1.56
C HIS A 80 7.46 2.07 0.97
N THR A 81 8.58 1.37 1.03
CA THR A 81 8.72 -0.02 0.59
C THR A 81 9.44 -0.85 1.65
N PHE A 82 8.72 -1.81 2.19
CA PHE A 82 9.28 -2.83 3.09
C PHE A 82 9.73 -4.03 2.27
N SER A 83 10.90 -4.57 2.60
CA SER A 83 11.45 -5.77 1.96
C SER A 83 12.05 -6.70 3.00
N VAL A 84 11.73 -7.99 2.89
CA VAL A 84 12.20 -9.04 3.81
C VAL A 84 12.73 -10.26 3.05
N THR A 85 13.85 -10.78 3.50
CA THR A 85 14.44 -12.05 3.04
C THR A 85 14.71 -12.96 4.23
N VAL A 86 14.65 -14.28 4.02
CA VAL A 86 15.01 -15.28 5.03
C VAL A 86 16.20 -16.12 4.56
N THR A 87 17.10 -16.46 5.48
CA THR A 87 18.23 -17.37 5.25
C THR A 87 18.09 -18.62 6.12
N ASP A 88 18.23 -19.80 5.51
CA ASP A 88 18.19 -21.09 6.22
C ASP A 88 19.54 -21.46 6.84
N ASN A 89 19.55 -22.54 7.64
CA ASN A 89 20.77 -23.07 8.27
C ASN A 89 21.80 -23.64 7.26
N SER A 90 21.40 -23.82 6.01
CA SER A 90 22.25 -24.25 4.90
C SER A 90 22.80 -23.04 4.13
N ALA A 91 22.68 -21.84 4.71
CA ALA A 91 23.09 -20.56 4.14
C ALA A 91 22.45 -20.23 2.78
N LYS A 92 21.24 -20.75 2.53
CA LYS A 92 20.45 -20.39 1.34
C LYS A 92 19.48 -19.28 1.69
N THR A 93 19.45 -18.24 0.87
CA THR A 93 18.59 -17.07 1.04
C THR A 93 17.40 -17.12 0.07
N SER A 94 16.23 -16.69 0.52
CA SER A 94 15.03 -16.58 -0.30
C SER A 94 15.09 -15.40 -1.28
N THR A 95 14.20 -15.40 -2.26
CA THR A 95 13.81 -14.15 -2.94
C THR A 95 13.21 -13.17 -1.91
N ALA A 96 13.30 -11.87 -2.18
CA ALA A 96 12.73 -10.86 -1.29
C ALA A 96 11.22 -10.78 -1.45
N ALA A 97 10.49 -10.77 -0.33
CA ALA A 97 9.09 -10.37 -0.32
C ALA A 97 9.02 -8.86 -0.05
N THR A 98 8.30 -8.14 -0.90
CA THR A 98 8.21 -6.68 -0.84
C THR A 98 6.77 -6.21 -0.67
N TYR A 99 6.59 -5.11 0.04
CA TYR A 99 5.30 -4.43 0.17
C TYR A 99 5.48 -2.92 0.08
N THR A 100 4.72 -2.27 -0.82
CA THR A 100 4.76 -0.83 -1.06
C THR A 100 3.46 -0.18 -0.63
N TRP A 101 3.56 0.94 0.09
CA TRP A 101 2.43 1.77 0.48
C TRP A 101 2.84 3.25 0.53
N THR A 102 1.87 4.12 0.67
CA THR A 102 2.07 5.56 0.86
C THR A 102 1.51 5.95 2.22
N VAL A 103 2.31 6.63 3.04
CA VAL A 103 1.82 7.27 4.26
C VAL A 103 1.30 8.65 3.88
N ASP A 104 0.05 8.92 4.23
CA ASP A 104 -0.57 10.24 4.13
C ASP A 104 -1.41 10.53 5.39
N THR A 105 -0.79 11.26 6.30
CA THR A 105 -1.39 11.68 7.58
C THR A 105 -2.09 13.03 7.50
N VAL A 106 -2.08 13.69 6.33
CA VAL A 106 -2.68 15.00 6.16
C VAL A 106 -4.17 14.80 5.93
N ALA A 107 -4.99 15.28 6.86
CA ALA A 107 -6.43 15.24 6.66
C ALA A 107 -6.83 16.23 5.55
N PRO A 108 -7.82 15.89 4.70
CA PRO A 108 -8.38 16.86 3.78
C PRO A 108 -8.97 18.04 4.55
N ASN A 109 -8.76 19.27 4.05
CA ASN A 109 -9.58 20.37 4.49
C ASN A 109 -10.95 20.27 3.81
N THR A 110 -12.02 20.65 4.50
CA THR A 110 -13.37 20.71 3.92
C THR A 110 -13.96 22.09 4.18
N THR A 111 -14.38 22.77 3.12
CA THR A 111 -14.98 24.09 3.22
C THR A 111 -16.36 24.08 2.56
N ILE A 112 -17.33 24.72 3.21
CA ILE A 112 -18.61 25.05 2.59
C ILE A 112 -18.38 26.31 1.77
N SER A 113 -18.46 26.20 0.45
CA SER A 113 -18.16 27.32 -0.45
C SER A 113 -19.39 28.13 -0.82
N THR A 114 -20.59 27.69 -0.43
CA THR A 114 -21.80 28.49 -0.55
C THR A 114 -21.83 29.54 0.53
N ALA A 115 -21.65 30.80 0.13
CA ALA A 115 -21.95 31.94 0.99
C ALA A 115 -23.47 32.01 1.18
N PHE A 116 -23.94 31.73 2.39
CA PHE A 116 -25.32 32.02 2.78
C PHE A 116 -25.42 33.53 3.01
N THR A 117 -25.73 34.30 1.97
CA THR A 117 -26.30 35.63 2.18
C THR A 117 -27.76 35.40 2.60
N ASN A 118 -28.03 35.52 3.91
CA ASN A 118 -29.32 35.28 4.58
C ASN A 118 -29.56 33.79 4.93
N ASP A 119 -29.30 33.43 6.19
CA ASP A 119 -29.33 32.08 6.79
C ASP A 119 -30.69 31.36 6.72
N VAL A 120 -31.75 32.05 6.28
CA VAL A 120 -33.10 31.50 6.12
C VAL A 120 -33.60 31.78 4.70
N THR A 121 -33.85 30.72 3.93
CA THR A 121 -34.43 30.80 2.58
C THR A 121 -35.61 29.85 2.45
N ASN A 122 -36.68 30.31 1.77
CA ASN A 122 -37.82 29.47 1.36
C ASN A 122 -37.73 29.07 -0.12
N THR A 123 -36.54 29.18 -0.73
CA THR A 123 -36.29 28.73 -2.10
C THR A 123 -36.56 27.22 -2.20
N ALA A 124 -37.36 26.82 -3.20
CA ALA A 124 -37.71 25.42 -3.45
C ALA A 124 -36.54 24.55 -3.97
N THR A 125 -35.43 25.19 -4.36
CA THR A 125 -34.23 24.54 -4.92
C THR A 125 -32.94 25.10 -4.31
N PRO A 126 -32.69 24.95 -2.99
CA PRO A 126 -31.45 25.41 -2.39
C PRO A 126 -30.28 24.59 -2.94
N SER A 127 -29.13 25.22 -3.10
CA SER A 127 -27.89 24.53 -3.47
C SER A 127 -26.85 24.76 -2.40
N ILE A 128 -26.17 23.68 -2.00
CA ILE A 128 -25.06 23.71 -1.05
C ILE A 128 -23.86 23.13 -1.79
N ALA A 129 -22.77 23.88 -1.82
CA ALA A 129 -21.53 23.44 -2.48
C ALA A 129 -20.46 23.20 -1.42
N PHE A 130 -19.83 22.04 -1.52
CA PHE A 130 -18.70 21.63 -0.69
C PHE A 130 -17.45 21.58 -1.56
N ALA A 131 -16.32 21.96 -0.97
CA ALA A 131 -15.00 21.76 -1.55
C ALA A 131 -14.11 21.01 -0.55
N SER A 132 -13.21 20.18 -1.08
CA SER A 132 -12.16 19.49 -0.33
C SER A 132 -10.81 19.82 -0.97
N SER A 133 -9.77 20.09 -0.18
CA SER A 133 -8.40 20.25 -0.70
C SER A 133 -7.88 18.97 -1.33
N GLU A 134 -8.37 17.84 -0.85
CA GLU A 134 -7.97 16.55 -1.39
C GLU A 134 -8.92 16.16 -2.52
N ARG A 135 -8.34 16.03 -3.70
CA ARG A 135 -9.07 15.64 -4.90
C ARG A 135 -9.08 14.11 -4.95
N PRO A 136 -10.23 13.43 -4.98
CA PRO A 136 -10.23 12.01 -5.30
C PRO A 136 -9.53 11.84 -6.65
N THR A 137 -8.60 10.88 -6.76
CA THR A 137 -7.90 10.58 -8.01
C THR A 137 -8.91 10.64 -9.16
N PRO A 138 -8.65 11.40 -10.24
CA PRO A 138 -9.65 11.61 -11.28
C PRO A 138 -10.01 10.25 -11.86
N ARG A 139 -11.22 9.76 -11.55
CA ARG A 139 -11.84 8.69 -12.32
C ARG A 139 -11.77 9.15 -13.77
N ALA A 140 -11.21 8.31 -14.65
CA ALA A 140 -11.07 8.62 -16.07
C ALA A 140 -12.38 9.26 -16.55
N THR A 141 -12.28 10.51 -17.03
CA THR A 141 -13.43 11.24 -17.54
C THR A 141 -14.08 10.35 -18.61
N PRO A 142 -15.37 10.00 -18.51
CA PRO A 142 -16.03 9.34 -19.63
C PRO A 142 -15.94 10.32 -20.80
N THR A 143 -15.02 10.05 -21.74
CA THR A 143 -14.91 10.82 -22.98
C THR A 143 -16.25 10.72 -23.67
N ARG A 144 -17.01 11.81 -23.67
CA ARG A 144 -18.28 11.91 -24.38
C ARG A 144 -17.99 11.55 -25.84
N ARG A 145 -18.49 10.40 -26.29
CA ARG A 145 -18.43 9.99 -27.68
C ARG A 145 -18.92 11.16 -28.55
N PRO A 146 -18.17 11.61 -29.56
CA PRO A 146 -18.64 12.63 -30.49
C PRO A 146 -19.99 12.19 -31.08
N PRO A 147 -20.95 13.11 -31.26
CA PRO A 147 -22.18 12.78 -31.98
C PRO A 147 -21.82 12.30 -33.39
N PRO A 148 -22.49 11.27 -33.94
CA PRO A 148 -22.27 10.86 -35.31
C PRO A 148 -22.54 12.03 -36.26
N SER A 149 -21.63 12.25 -37.21
CA SER A 149 -21.79 13.24 -38.27
C SER A 149 -23.09 12.99 -39.04
N PRO A 150 -23.85 14.03 -39.41
CA PRO A 150 -25.04 13.84 -40.24
C PRO A 150 -24.62 13.33 -41.63
N SER A 151 -25.30 12.27 -42.10
CA SER A 151 -25.16 11.79 -43.48
C SER A 151 -25.59 12.88 -44.47
N PRO A 152 -24.91 13.03 -45.62
CA PRO A 152 -25.37 13.92 -46.67
C PRO A 152 -26.65 13.37 -47.30
N SER A 153 -27.69 14.22 -47.38
CA SER A 153 -28.90 13.93 -48.14
C SER A 153 -28.58 13.92 -49.64
N THR A 154 -28.92 12.81 -50.30
CA THR A 154 -29.12 12.74 -51.77
C THR A 154 -30.60 12.84 -52.07
#